data_AF-A0A2V9MUV4-F1
#
_entry.id   AF-A0A2V9MUV4-F1
#
_cell.length_a   1.000
_cell.length_b   1.000
_cell.length_c   1.000
_cell.angle_alpha   90.00
_cell.angle_beta   90.00
_cell.angle_gamma   90.00
#
_symmetry.space_group_name_H-M   'P 1'
#
loop_
_entity.id
_entity.type
_entity.pdbx_description
1 polymer ?
#
loop_
_entity_poly.entity_id
_entity_poly.type
_entity_poly.pdbx_seq_one_letter_code
_entity_poly.pdbx_strand_id
1 'polypeptide(L)'
;MVPFLISKWMWRTGIGGSIPSMLAYVFSVTGIFRLMRIVLTCSNDLPGAGYASWLAAGIFAFNPNLIYLQTTAMTEPIYLALFIWTLVFVCDAIRACAAGDGKRCTSSMTKLGLCMAGACLTRYDGWFLAAVLTTALFLVSRLAKFALLRSGVKRVVILAAVVPALWLGYNFVVYGNPLEFANGPYSAKAIEHNSILAGSPPHPGTHKLRVAFRYFFKSAELNLAKGNWQKFWAASLILGTAIVVLFQRRLWPLLFLWVPLPFYMYSIACSRRLLYLPRSLLMD
;
A
#
# COMPACT_ATOMS: atom_id res chain seq x y z
N MET A 1 -12.34 -10.17 -13.57
CA MET A 1 -12.93 -11.54 -13.54
C MET A 1 -13.86 -11.80 -14.71
N VAL A 2 -14.79 -10.89 -15.07
CA VAL A 2 -15.78 -11.09 -16.15
C VAL A 2 -15.27 -11.82 -17.41
N PRO A 3 -14.16 -11.43 -18.08
CA PRO A 3 -13.69 -12.15 -19.27
C PRO A 3 -13.18 -13.57 -19.00
N PHE A 4 -12.69 -13.85 -17.79
CA PHE A 4 -12.16 -15.16 -17.39
C PHE A 4 -13.22 -16.10 -16.82
N LEU A 5 -14.42 -15.58 -16.55
CA LEU A 5 -15.62 -16.38 -16.22
C LEU A 5 -16.23 -17.04 -17.47
N ILE A 6 -15.90 -16.53 -18.65
CA ILE A 6 -16.43 -17.02 -19.93
C ILE A 6 -15.84 -18.41 -20.27
N SER A 7 -14.61 -18.70 -19.82
CA SER A 7 -13.98 -20.01 -20.01
C SER A 7 -14.22 -20.93 -18.80
N LYS A 8 -15.05 -21.97 -19.00
CA LYS A 8 -15.32 -22.99 -17.97
C LYS A 8 -14.06 -23.69 -17.47
N TRP A 9 -13.05 -23.86 -18.34
CA TRP A 9 -11.77 -24.47 -17.95
C TRP A 9 -11.00 -23.57 -16.99
N MET A 10 -10.83 -22.28 -17.32
CA MET A 10 -10.11 -21.32 -16.47
C MET A 10 -10.80 -21.08 -15.13
N TRP A 11 -12.13 -21.15 -15.10
CA TRP A 11 -12.90 -21.07 -13.87
C TRP A 11 -12.70 -22.31 -12.98
N ARG A 12 -12.78 -23.52 -13.55
CA ARG A 12 -12.59 -24.77 -12.79
C ARG A 12 -11.17 -24.95 -12.28
N THR A 13 -10.17 -24.51 -13.04
CA THR A 13 -8.75 -24.62 -12.64
C THR A 13 -8.29 -23.47 -11.74
N GLY A 14 -9.07 -22.40 -11.61
CA GLY A 14 -8.70 -21.20 -10.84
C GLY A 14 -7.62 -20.32 -11.51
N ILE A 15 -7.08 -20.74 -12.66
CA ILE A 15 -6.02 -20.03 -13.39
C ILE A 15 -6.48 -18.64 -13.84
N GLY A 16 -7.77 -18.47 -14.15
CA GLY A 16 -8.31 -17.18 -14.55
C GLY A 16 -8.11 -16.08 -13.50
N GLY A 17 -8.06 -16.45 -12.22
CA GLY A 17 -7.83 -15.51 -11.13
C GLY A 17 -6.35 -15.22 -10.85
N SER A 18 -5.44 -16.15 -11.18
CA SER A 18 -4.01 -15.97 -10.93
C SER A 18 -3.30 -15.14 -12.01
N ILE A 19 -3.83 -15.09 -13.24
CA ILE A 19 -3.24 -14.28 -14.33
C ILE A 19 -3.12 -12.79 -13.95
N PRO A 20 -4.18 -12.10 -13.45
CA PRO A 20 -4.05 -10.72 -13.00
C PRO A 20 -3.03 -10.54 -11.86
N SER A 21 -2.97 -11.50 -10.92
CA SER A 21 -2.03 -11.47 -9.80
C SER A 21 -0.58 -11.60 -10.26
N MET A 22 -0.30 -12.49 -11.20
CA MET A 22 1.01 -12.68 -11.84
C MET A 22 1.45 -11.40 -12.58
N LEU A 23 0.56 -10.81 -13.38
CA LEU A 23 0.85 -9.55 -14.08
C LEU A 23 1.13 -8.41 -13.10
N ALA A 24 0.32 -8.30 -12.04
CA ALA A 24 0.52 -7.30 -10.99
C ALA A 24 1.84 -7.50 -10.25
N TYR A 25 2.25 -8.75 -10.01
CA TYR A 25 3.53 -9.06 -9.39
C TYR A 25 4.72 -8.62 -10.26
N VAL A 26 4.73 -8.96 -11.56
CA VAL A 26 5.78 -8.50 -12.50
C VAL A 26 5.80 -6.96 -12.58
N PHE A 27 4.62 -6.35 -12.60
CA PHE A 27 4.49 -4.90 -12.60
C PHE A 27 5.01 -4.27 -11.28
N SER A 28 4.85 -4.95 -10.15
CA SER A 28 5.40 -4.52 -8.86
C SER A 28 6.93 -4.57 -8.85
N VAL A 29 7.54 -5.65 -9.36
CA VAL A 29 9.00 -5.81 -9.46
C VAL A 29 9.61 -4.68 -10.29
N THR A 30 9.04 -4.41 -11.47
CA THR A 30 9.48 -3.30 -12.34
C THR A 30 9.24 -1.94 -11.69
N GLY A 31 8.16 -1.79 -10.93
CA GLY A 31 7.87 -0.61 -10.11
C GLY A 31 8.94 -0.33 -9.06
N ILE A 32 9.38 -1.35 -8.31
CA ILE A 32 10.45 -1.21 -7.30
C ILE A 32 11.77 -0.79 -7.95
N PHE A 33 12.14 -1.46 -9.05
CA PHE A 33 13.33 -1.07 -9.81
C PHE A 33 13.27 0.41 -10.22
N ARG A 34 12.12 0.84 -10.78
CA ARG A 34 11.95 2.22 -11.23
C ARG A 34 11.91 3.22 -10.08
N LEU A 35 11.29 2.86 -8.95
CA LEU A 35 11.27 3.68 -7.74
C LEU A 35 12.69 3.95 -7.25
N MET A 36 13.51 2.89 -7.13
CA MET A 36 14.90 3.02 -6.69
C MET A 36 15.73 3.82 -7.69
N ARG A 37 15.54 3.63 -9.00
CA ARG A 37 16.21 4.45 -10.01
C ARG A 37 15.88 5.93 -9.87
N ILE A 38 14.62 6.29 -9.62
CA ILE A 38 14.20 7.68 -9.45
C ILE A 38 14.74 8.28 -8.15
N VAL A 39 14.79 7.51 -7.07
CA VAL A 39 15.21 7.99 -5.76
C VAL A 39 16.74 8.09 -5.67
N LEU A 40 17.47 7.10 -6.17
CA LEU A 40 18.95 7.07 -6.13
C LEU A 40 19.60 8.04 -7.11
N THR A 41 18.96 8.36 -8.25
CA THR A 41 19.43 9.46 -9.12
C THR A 41 19.32 10.85 -8.47
N CYS A 42 18.72 10.96 -7.26
CA CYS A 42 18.76 12.18 -6.46
C CYS A 42 20.08 12.36 -5.68
N SER A 43 20.86 11.27 -5.55
CA SER A 43 22.16 11.24 -4.88
C SER A 43 23.26 11.08 -5.94
N ASN A 44 23.73 12.19 -6.49
CA ASN A 44 24.53 12.26 -7.73
C ASN A 44 25.92 11.58 -7.71
N ASP A 45 26.33 10.87 -6.65
CA ASP A 45 27.75 10.47 -6.47
C ASP A 45 27.98 9.00 -6.10
N LEU A 46 27.00 8.10 -6.30
CA LEU A 46 27.20 6.69 -5.96
C LEU A 46 27.46 5.85 -7.23
N PRO A 47 28.70 5.37 -7.46
CA PRO A 47 29.06 4.42 -8.54
C PRO A 47 28.43 3.01 -8.37
N GLY A 48 27.24 2.93 -7.77
CA GLY A 48 26.50 1.70 -7.50
C GLY A 48 24.98 1.83 -7.63
N ALA A 49 24.43 2.98 -8.03
CA ALA A 49 22.97 3.21 -8.08
C ALA A 49 22.22 2.24 -9.01
N GLY A 50 22.87 1.77 -10.08
CA GLY A 50 22.36 0.72 -10.96
C GLY A 50 22.21 -0.62 -10.22
N TYR A 51 23.29 -1.05 -9.56
CA TYR A 51 23.31 -2.30 -8.79
C TYR A 51 22.32 -2.28 -7.62
N ALA A 52 22.22 -1.16 -6.89
CA ALA A 52 21.28 -1.03 -5.79
C ALA A 52 19.80 -1.15 -6.25
N SER A 53 19.47 -0.62 -7.43
CA SER A 53 18.11 -0.74 -7.99
C SER A 53 17.79 -2.18 -8.39
N TRP A 54 18.75 -2.88 -8.99
CA TRP A 54 18.63 -4.31 -9.31
C TRP A 54 18.57 -5.18 -8.07
N LEU A 55 19.37 -4.88 -7.06
CA LEU A 55 19.36 -5.59 -5.78
C LEU A 55 18.01 -5.44 -5.08
N ALA A 56 17.45 -4.24 -5.01
CA ALA A 56 16.13 -4.00 -4.42
C ALA A 56 15.01 -4.74 -5.18
N ALA A 57 15.05 -4.71 -6.51
CA ALA A 57 14.11 -5.45 -7.35
C ALA A 57 14.27 -6.97 -7.16
N GLY A 58 15.51 -7.46 -7.03
CA GLY A 58 15.84 -8.85 -6.74
C GLY A 58 15.32 -9.29 -5.37
N ILE A 59 15.57 -8.54 -4.30
CA ILE A 59 15.06 -8.83 -2.95
C ILE A 59 13.52 -8.91 -2.96
N PHE A 60 12.86 -8.01 -3.69
CA PHE A 60 11.42 -8.03 -3.84
C PHE A 60 10.93 -9.24 -4.65
N ALA A 61 11.60 -9.55 -5.77
CA ALA A 61 11.21 -10.67 -6.64
C ALA A 61 11.48 -12.05 -6.01
N PHE A 62 12.56 -12.19 -5.24
CA PHE A 62 12.89 -13.45 -4.58
C PHE A 62 12.19 -13.63 -3.23
N ASN A 63 11.23 -12.76 -2.88
CA ASN A 63 10.46 -12.90 -1.66
C ASN A 63 9.47 -14.08 -1.79
N PRO A 64 9.62 -15.15 -0.98
CA PRO A 64 8.80 -16.35 -1.12
C PRO A 64 7.31 -16.07 -0.87
N ASN A 65 6.97 -15.11 0.00
CA ASN A 65 5.58 -14.72 0.24
C ASN A 65 4.95 -14.08 -1.00
N LEU A 66 5.71 -13.29 -1.76
CA LEU A 66 5.21 -12.65 -2.97
C LEU A 66 5.12 -13.65 -4.14
N ILE A 67 6.08 -14.57 -4.23
CA ILE A 67 6.04 -15.69 -5.20
C ILE A 67 4.82 -16.58 -4.93
N TYR A 68 4.48 -16.81 -3.66
CA TYR A 68 3.26 -17.52 -3.30
C TYR A 68 2.01 -16.70 -3.65
N LEU A 69 1.93 -15.44 -3.20
CA LEU A 69 0.74 -14.59 -3.39
C LEU A 69 0.38 -14.38 -4.86
N GLN A 70 1.36 -14.26 -5.76
CA GLN A 70 1.07 -14.12 -7.20
C GLN A 70 0.34 -15.32 -7.81
N THR A 71 0.45 -16.51 -7.22
CA THR A 71 -0.24 -17.72 -7.73
C THR A 71 -1.70 -17.79 -7.29
N THR A 72 -2.11 -16.95 -6.33
CA THR A 72 -3.46 -16.94 -5.77
C THR A 72 -4.31 -15.85 -6.42
N ALA A 73 -5.61 -16.09 -6.49
CA ALA A 73 -6.60 -15.15 -7.03
C ALA A 73 -6.97 -14.04 -6.02
N MET A 74 -5.95 -13.45 -5.40
CA MET A 74 -6.07 -12.44 -4.36
C MET A 74 -5.96 -11.02 -4.93
N THR A 75 -6.54 -10.04 -4.23
CA THR A 75 -6.49 -8.62 -4.65
C THR A 75 -5.23 -7.92 -4.14
N GLU A 76 -4.54 -8.55 -3.19
CA GLU A 76 -3.32 -8.10 -2.53
C GLU A 76 -2.18 -7.80 -3.52
N PRO A 77 -1.84 -8.67 -4.50
CA PRO A 77 -0.80 -8.37 -5.48
C PRO A 77 -1.14 -7.17 -6.37
N ILE A 78 -2.41 -7.03 -6.76
CA ILE A 78 -2.91 -5.92 -7.58
C ILE A 78 -2.79 -4.60 -6.81
N TYR A 79 -3.24 -4.59 -5.56
CA TYR A 79 -3.10 -3.44 -4.68
C TYR A 79 -1.64 -3.07 -4.47
N LEU A 80 -0.76 -4.05 -4.20
CA LEU A 80 0.67 -3.81 -3.99
C LEU A 80 1.34 -3.18 -5.22
N ALA A 81 0.99 -3.65 -6.42
CA ALA A 81 1.46 -3.07 -7.66
C ALA A 81 1.07 -1.60 -7.80
N LEU A 82 -0.22 -1.30 -7.59
CA LEU A 82 -0.75 0.05 -7.68
C LEU A 82 -0.17 0.97 -6.59
N PHE A 83 0.05 0.45 -5.38
CA PHE A 83 0.73 1.15 -4.30
C PHE A 83 2.17 1.53 -4.69
N ILE A 84 2.97 0.60 -5.20
CA ILE A 84 4.35 0.86 -5.62
C ILE A 84 4.38 1.89 -6.75
N TRP A 85 3.53 1.74 -7.77
CA TRP A 85 3.47 2.69 -8.89
C TRP A 85 2.95 4.06 -8.50
N THR A 86 2.06 4.13 -7.51
CA THR A 86 1.66 5.39 -6.88
C THR A 86 2.89 6.11 -6.32
N LEU A 87 3.78 5.41 -5.60
CA LEU A 87 5.02 6.00 -5.10
C LEU A 87 5.98 6.42 -6.21
N VAL A 88 6.11 5.61 -7.27
CA VAL A 88 6.90 5.96 -8.46
C VAL A 88 6.43 7.29 -9.06
N PHE A 89 5.12 7.45 -9.26
CA PHE A 89 4.56 8.66 -9.85
C PHE A 89 4.56 9.87 -8.92
N VAL A 90 4.42 9.68 -7.60
CA VAL A 90 4.62 10.76 -6.61
C VAL A 90 6.06 11.28 -6.69
N CYS A 91 7.04 10.37 -6.65
CA CYS A 91 8.46 10.75 -6.74
C CYS A 91 8.77 11.46 -8.06
N ASP A 92 8.28 10.93 -9.18
CA ASP A 92 8.49 11.54 -10.50
C ASP A 92 7.79 12.90 -10.62
N ALA A 93 6.57 13.05 -10.08
CA ALA A 93 5.85 14.32 -10.08
C ALA A 93 6.61 15.38 -9.26
N ILE A 94 7.02 15.07 -8.02
CA ILE A 94 7.78 16.01 -7.18
C ILE A 94 9.06 16.47 -7.90
N ARG A 95 9.78 15.54 -8.54
CA ARG A 95 11.00 15.86 -9.31
C ARG A 95 10.72 16.73 -10.52
N ALA A 96 9.72 16.37 -11.33
CA ALA A 96 9.38 17.11 -12.53
C ALA A 96 8.96 18.55 -12.20
N CYS A 97 8.19 18.74 -11.12
CA CYS A 97 7.80 20.07 -10.68
C CYS A 97 9.00 20.85 -10.08
N ALA A 98 9.91 20.20 -9.37
CA ALA A 98 11.14 20.83 -8.88
C ALA A 98 12.11 21.24 -10.01
N ALA A 99 12.12 20.50 -11.12
CA ALA A 99 12.89 20.81 -12.33
C ALA A 99 12.21 21.84 -13.24
N GLY A 100 10.99 22.30 -12.93
CA GLY A 100 10.24 23.25 -13.74
C GLY A 100 9.59 22.66 -15.01
N ASP A 101 9.61 21.34 -15.21
CA ASP A 101 8.97 20.68 -16.35
C ASP A 101 7.47 20.48 -16.09
N GLY A 102 6.68 21.48 -16.47
CA GLY A 102 5.23 21.48 -16.29
C GLY A 102 4.50 20.35 -17.03
N LYS A 103 4.99 19.92 -18.21
CA LYS A 103 4.36 18.85 -19.00
C LYS A 103 4.53 17.51 -18.30
N ARG A 104 5.75 17.18 -17.89
CA ARG A 104 6.04 15.94 -17.17
C ARG A 104 5.37 15.90 -15.80
N CYS A 105 5.42 17.01 -15.05
CA CYS A 105 4.74 17.17 -13.76
C CYS A 105 3.23 16.84 -13.90
N THR A 106 2.56 17.42 -14.90
CA THR A 106 1.13 17.19 -15.16
C THR A 106 0.80 15.76 -15.58
N SER A 107 1.61 15.18 -16.49
CA SER A 107 1.45 13.78 -16.91
C SER A 107 1.59 12.83 -15.72
N SER A 108 2.62 13.01 -14.90
CA SER A 108 2.89 12.13 -13.76
C SER A 108 1.82 12.27 -12.66
N MET A 109 1.25 13.45 -12.46
CA MET A 109 0.08 13.64 -11.57
C MET A 109 -1.18 12.94 -12.07
N THR A 110 -1.39 12.92 -13.39
CA THR A 110 -2.54 12.21 -13.96
C THR A 110 -2.38 10.71 -13.78
N LYS A 111 -1.20 10.17 -14.05
CA LYS A 111 -0.85 8.75 -13.81
C LYS A 111 -0.97 8.39 -12.32
N LEU A 112 -0.53 9.29 -11.44
CA LEU A 112 -0.69 9.16 -9.99
C LEU A 112 -2.17 9.05 -9.60
N GLY A 113 -3.01 9.98 -10.04
CA GLY A 113 -4.44 9.98 -9.74
C GLY A 113 -5.13 8.70 -10.24
N LEU A 114 -4.77 8.22 -11.43
CA LEU A 114 -5.29 6.96 -11.98
C LEU A 114 -4.83 5.74 -11.17
N CYS A 115 -3.56 5.66 -10.77
CA CYS A 115 -3.06 4.59 -9.90
C CYS A 115 -3.72 4.60 -8.52
N MET A 116 -3.93 5.79 -7.94
CA MET A 116 -4.64 5.95 -6.67
C MET A 116 -6.11 5.53 -6.78
N ALA A 117 -6.79 5.92 -7.85
CA ALA A 117 -8.16 5.48 -8.14
C ALA A 117 -8.22 3.95 -8.26
N GLY A 118 -7.28 3.34 -9.01
CA GLY A 118 -7.14 1.89 -9.10
C GLY A 118 -6.92 1.24 -7.72
N ALA A 119 -6.02 1.80 -6.91
CA ALA A 119 -5.76 1.29 -5.56
C ALA A 119 -7.03 1.34 -4.70
N CYS A 120 -7.81 2.42 -4.79
CA CYS A 120 -9.07 2.58 -4.09
C CYS A 120 -10.17 1.61 -4.55
N LEU A 121 -10.17 1.20 -5.83
CA LEU A 121 -11.09 0.19 -6.37
C LEU A 121 -10.73 -1.23 -5.89
N THR A 122 -9.44 -1.48 -5.64
CA THR A 122 -8.98 -2.82 -5.25
C THR A 122 -9.18 -3.09 -3.77
N ARG A 123 -8.83 -2.15 -2.88
CA ARG A 123 -8.87 -2.34 -1.42
C ARG A 123 -9.09 -1.02 -0.68
N TYR A 124 -9.72 -1.11 0.49
CA TYR A 124 -9.93 0.04 1.40
C TYR A 124 -8.63 0.69 1.88
N ASP A 125 -7.53 -0.07 1.93
CA ASP A 125 -6.18 0.42 2.21
C ASP A 125 -5.77 1.55 1.24
N GLY A 126 -6.27 1.50 0.01
CA GLY A 126 -6.06 2.53 -1.01
C GLY A 126 -6.70 3.87 -0.68
N TRP A 127 -7.81 3.89 0.06
CA TRP A 127 -8.47 5.14 0.46
C TRP A 127 -7.61 5.89 1.48
N PHE A 128 -7.02 5.14 2.42
CA PHE A 128 -6.10 5.70 3.40
C PHE A 128 -4.81 6.20 2.73
N LEU A 129 -4.23 5.41 1.83
CA LEU A 129 -3.10 5.83 1.01
C LEU A 129 -3.40 7.14 0.27
N ALA A 130 -4.59 7.23 -0.33
CA ALA A 130 -5.00 8.39 -1.09
C ALA A 130 -5.09 9.64 -0.21
N ALA A 131 -5.68 9.53 0.97
CA ALA A 131 -5.76 10.61 1.95
C ALA A 131 -4.37 11.10 2.40
N VAL A 132 -3.45 10.17 2.72
CA VAL A 132 -2.10 10.51 3.17
C VAL A 132 -1.32 11.22 2.06
N LEU A 133 -1.31 10.68 0.84
CA LEU A 133 -0.55 11.24 -0.27
C LEU A 133 -1.09 12.58 -0.74
N THR A 134 -2.41 12.74 -0.85
CA THR A 134 -3.02 14.02 -1.22
C THR A 134 -2.73 15.10 -0.18
N THR A 135 -2.84 14.77 1.11
CA THR A 135 -2.49 15.69 2.21
C THR A 135 -1.02 16.08 2.15
N ALA A 136 -0.11 15.11 1.96
CA ALA A 136 1.32 15.40 1.87
C ALA A 136 1.66 16.25 0.65
N LEU A 137 1.11 15.95 -0.53
CA LEU A 137 1.30 16.76 -1.74
C LEU A 137 0.73 18.17 -1.58
N PHE A 138 -0.41 18.31 -0.90
CA PHE A 138 -0.97 19.62 -0.56
C PHE A 138 -0.01 20.41 0.34
N LEU A 139 0.51 19.81 1.41
CA LEU A 139 1.48 20.45 2.29
C LEU A 139 2.76 20.85 1.55
N VAL A 140 3.32 19.97 0.72
CA VAL A 140 4.50 20.27 -0.12
C VAL A 140 4.21 21.43 -1.07
N SER A 141 3.01 21.49 -1.67
CA SER A 141 2.61 22.60 -2.56
C SER A 141 2.51 23.96 -1.86
N ARG A 142 2.25 23.96 -0.54
CA ARG A 142 2.20 25.16 0.30
C ARG A 142 3.61 25.57 0.74
N LEU A 143 4.40 24.62 1.23
CA LEU A 143 5.72 24.86 1.80
C LEU A 143 6.75 25.21 0.72
N ALA A 144 6.77 24.48 -0.39
CA ALA A 144 7.76 24.68 -1.45
C ALA A 144 7.34 25.71 -2.52
N LYS A 145 6.19 26.37 -2.35
CA LYS A 145 5.62 27.38 -3.28
C LYS A 145 5.51 26.94 -4.76
N PHE A 146 5.50 25.65 -5.06
CA PHE A 146 5.36 25.15 -6.43
C PHE A 146 3.93 25.36 -6.96
N ALA A 147 3.71 26.40 -7.75
CA ALA A 147 2.40 26.70 -8.36
C ALA A 147 1.89 25.53 -9.23
N LEU A 148 2.78 24.87 -9.96
CA LEU A 148 2.49 23.70 -10.79
C LEU A 148 1.92 22.52 -9.97
N LEU A 149 2.41 22.34 -8.74
CA LEU A 149 1.96 21.26 -7.84
C LEU A 149 0.51 21.48 -7.39
N ARG A 150 0.07 22.72 -7.21
CA ARG A 150 -1.30 23.03 -6.76
C ARG A 150 -2.37 22.63 -7.78
N SER A 151 -2.14 22.95 -9.06
CA SER A 151 -3.07 22.57 -10.14
C SER A 151 -3.14 21.05 -10.27
N GLY A 152 -1.99 20.40 -10.15
CA GLY A 152 -1.86 18.95 -10.10
C GLY A 152 -2.63 18.26 -8.98
N VAL A 153 -2.48 18.76 -7.75
CA VAL A 153 -3.14 18.19 -6.57
C VAL A 153 -4.66 18.18 -6.74
N LYS A 154 -5.26 19.23 -7.31
CA LYS A 154 -6.70 19.25 -7.59
C LYS A 154 -7.12 18.06 -8.48
N ARG A 155 -6.35 17.77 -9.53
CA ARG A 155 -6.64 16.64 -10.43
C ARG A 155 -6.51 15.30 -9.72
N VAL A 156 -5.45 15.13 -8.93
CA VAL A 156 -5.22 13.91 -8.14
C VAL A 156 -6.37 13.69 -7.15
N VAL A 157 -6.80 14.74 -6.45
CA VAL A 157 -7.93 14.66 -5.50
C VAL A 157 -9.22 14.28 -6.21
N ILE A 158 -9.53 14.90 -7.35
CA ILE A 158 -10.75 14.56 -8.12
C ILE A 158 -10.70 13.09 -8.55
N LEU A 159 -9.61 12.65 -9.18
CA LEU A 159 -9.47 11.26 -9.65
C LEU A 159 -9.55 10.24 -8.51
N ALA A 160 -8.90 10.54 -7.38
CA ALA A 160 -8.92 9.65 -6.21
C ALA A 160 -10.27 9.64 -5.51
N ALA A 161 -11.03 10.75 -5.50
CA ALA A 161 -12.32 10.85 -4.82
C ALA A 161 -13.49 10.26 -5.62
N VAL A 162 -13.40 10.23 -6.95
CA VAL A 162 -14.43 9.64 -7.83
C VAL A 162 -14.74 8.20 -7.43
N VAL A 163 -13.71 7.42 -7.10
CA VAL A 163 -13.89 5.99 -6.76
C VAL A 163 -14.65 5.79 -5.43
N PRO A 164 -14.22 6.35 -4.28
CA PRO A 164 -15.01 6.29 -3.06
C PRO A 164 -16.42 6.87 -3.23
N ALA A 165 -16.59 7.95 -3.98
CA ALA A 165 -17.91 8.55 -4.21
C ALA A 165 -18.85 7.59 -4.96
N LEU A 166 -18.37 6.94 -6.02
CA LEU A 166 -19.13 5.92 -6.76
C LEU A 166 -19.46 4.72 -5.87
N TRP A 167 -18.53 4.28 -5.02
CA TRP A 167 -18.78 3.19 -4.08
C TRP A 167 -19.84 3.55 -3.03
N LEU A 168 -19.76 4.75 -2.44
CA LEU A 168 -20.77 5.24 -1.50
C LEU A 168 -22.15 5.38 -2.17
N GLY A 169 -22.19 5.88 -3.40
CA GLY A 169 -23.41 5.97 -4.20
C GLY A 169 -24.02 4.60 -4.49
N TYR A 170 -23.19 3.61 -4.87
CA TYR A 170 -23.64 2.23 -5.05
C TYR A 170 -24.24 1.65 -3.76
N ASN A 171 -23.59 1.84 -2.62
CA ASN A 171 -24.09 1.33 -1.34
C ASN A 171 -25.41 2.01 -0.96
N PHE A 172 -25.55 3.31 -1.20
CA PHE A 172 -26.78 4.04 -0.96
C PHE A 172 -27.94 3.54 -1.84
N VAL A 173 -27.71 3.36 -3.14
CA VAL A 173 -28.75 2.92 -4.09
C VAL A 173 -29.21 1.49 -3.82
N VAL A 174 -28.29 0.59 -3.48
CA VAL A 174 -28.60 -0.84 -3.29
C VAL A 174 -29.12 -1.15 -1.89
N TYR A 175 -28.54 -0.53 -0.85
CA TYR A 175 -28.81 -0.89 0.55
C TYR A 175 -29.51 0.22 1.35
N GLY A 176 -29.73 1.41 0.77
CA GLY A 176 -30.26 2.58 1.47
C GLY A 176 -29.28 3.22 2.46
N ASN A 177 -28.07 2.66 2.59
CA ASN A 177 -27.03 3.09 3.54
C ASN A 177 -25.68 3.25 2.82
N PRO A 178 -25.11 4.47 2.72
CA PRO A 178 -23.82 4.68 2.03
C PRO A 178 -22.65 3.96 2.71
N LEU A 179 -22.75 3.70 4.01
CA LEU A 179 -21.72 3.08 4.83
C LEU A 179 -22.02 1.61 5.15
N GLU A 180 -22.85 0.96 4.33
CA GLU A 180 -23.23 -0.45 4.52
C GLU A 180 -22.01 -1.37 4.62
N PHE A 181 -20.99 -1.14 3.80
CA PHE A 181 -19.74 -1.90 3.88
C PHE A 181 -19.01 -1.84 5.24
N ALA A 182 -19.25 -0.78 6.03
CA ALA A 182 -18.58 -0.55 7.31
C ALA A 182 -19.44 -0.92 8.52
N ASN A 183 -20.77 -0.70 8.44
CA ASN A 183 -21.69 -0.87 9.56
C ASN A 183 -22.78 -1.92 9.33
N GLY A 184 -22.87 -2.49 8.12
CA GLY A 184 -23.87 -3.49 7.77
C GLY A 184 -23.64 -4.85 8.43
N PRO A 185 -24.60 -5.78 8.28
CA PRO A 185 -24.56 -7.11 8.92
C PRO A 185 -23.42 -8.00 8.40
N TYR A 186 -22.92 -7.73 7.19
CA TYR A 186 -21.76 -8.42 6.60
C TYR A 186 -20.46 -7.60 6.69
N SER A 187 -20.45 -6.52 7.47
CA SER A 187 -19.24 -5.73 7.69
C SER A 187 -18.20 -6.53 8.47
N ALA A 188 -16.91 -6.20 8.31
CA ALA A 188 -15.85 -6.85 9.05
C ALA A 188 -16.04 -6.74 10.58
N LYS A 189 -16.65 -5.64 11.03
CA LYS A 189 -17.00 -5.41 12.44
C LYS A 189 -18.10 -6.39 12.91
N ALA A 190 -19.12 -6.61 12.10
CA ALA A 190 -20.19 -7.57 12.40
C ALA A 190 -19.68 -9.02 12.37
N ILE A 191 -18.78 -9.35 11.42
CA ILE A 191 -18.15 -10.67 11.35
C ILE A 191 -17.32 -10.93 12.60
N GLU A 192 -16.51 -9.97 13.05
CA GLU A 192 -15.74 -10.10 14.29
C GLU A 192 -16.67 -10.32 15.49
N HIS A 193 -17.73 -9.52 15.62
CA HIS A 193 -18.72 -9.70 16.68
C HIS A 193 -19.37 -11.10 16.66
N ASN A 194 -19.68 -11.62 15.48
CA ASN A 194 -20.36 -12.91 15.31
C ASN A 194 -19.41 -14.12 15.38
N SER A 195 -18.10 -13.93 15.21
CA SER A 195 -17.10 -15.00 15.27
C SER A 195 -16.46 -15.16 16.65
N ILE A 196 -16.71 -14.21 17.56
CA ILE A 196 -16.36 -14.36 18.97
C ILE A 196 -17.42 -15.25 19.65
N LEU A 197 -17.01 -16.42 20.14
CA LEU A 197 -17.87 -17.28 20.97
C LEU A 197 -18.39 -16.48 22.17
N ALA A 198 -19.68 -16.62 22.49
CA ALA A 198 -20.30 -15.93 23.63
C ALA A 198 -19.47 -16.18 24.91
N GLY A 199 -18.89 -15.11 25.47
CA GLY A 199 -18.03 -15.15 26.67
C GLY A 199 -16.52 -15.14 26.41
N SER A 200 -16.05 -15.18 25.17
CA SER A 200 -14.63 -15.04 24.85
C SER A 200 -14.18 -13.57 24.94
N PRO A 201 -12.98 -13.29 25.49
CA PRO A 201 -12.49 -11.93 25.61
C PRO A 201 -12.28 -11.32 24.21
N PRO A 202 -12.56 -10.01 24.02
CA PRO A 202 -12.31 -9.33 22.76
C PRO A 202 -10.83 -9.44 22.36
N HIS A 203 -10.56 -9.38 21.05
CA HIS A 203 -9.21 -9.52 20.53
C HIS A 203 -8.24 -8.57 21.27
N PRO A 204 -7.03 -9.00 21.69
CA PRO A 204 -6.18 -8.22 22.59
C PRO A 204 -5.77 -6.83 22.06
N GLY A 205 -5.77 -6.65 20.73
CA GLY A 205 -5.49 -5.38 20.05
C GLY A 205 -6.67 -4.39 19.98
N THR A 206 -7.88 -4.83 20.34
CA THR A 206 -9.11 -4.01 20.27
C THR A 206 -8.99 -2.82 21.23
N HIS A 207 -9.24 -1.61 20.73
CA HIS A 207 -9.07 -0.33 21.44
C HIS A 207 -7.66 0.00 21.99
N LYS A 208 -6.65 -0.86 21.76
CA LYS A 208 -5.28 -0.67 22.26
C LYS A 208 -4.29 -0.53 21.10
N LEU A 209 -4.09 0.71 20.65
CA LEU A 209 -3.22 1.02 19.50
C LEU A 209 -1.79 0.47 19.63
N ARG A 210 -1.21 0.53 20.84
CA ARG A 210 0.14 0.01 21.13
C ARG A 210 0.22 -1.52 21.04
N VAL A 211 -0.87 -2.22 21.35
CA VAL A 211 -0.93 -3.68 21.24
C VAL A 211 -1.15 -4.04 19.78
N ALA A 212 -2.04 -3.36 19.08
CA ALA A 212 -2.23 -3.52 17.63
C ALA A 212 -0.93 -3.33 16.84
N PHE A 213 -0.10 -2.34 17.19
CA PHE A 213 1.24 -2.18 16.62
C PHE A 213 2.11 -3.42 16.82
N ARG A 214 2.22 -3.91 18.07
CA ARG A 214 3.06 -5.08 18.38
C ARG A 214 2.60 -6.32 17.61
N TYR A 215 1.29 -6.55 17.52
CA TYR A 215 0.74 -7.67 16.75
C TYR A 215 1.07 -7.56 15.25
N PHE A 216 0.83 -6.39 14.65
CA PHE A 216 1.13 -6.20 13.23
C PHE A 216 2.62 -6.28 12.93
N PHE A 217 3.45 -5.60 13.74
CA PHE A 217 4.89 -5.58 13.55
C PHE A 217 5.51 -6.98 13.76
N LYS A 218 5.06 -7.73 14.78
CA LYS A 218 5.52 -9.10 14.99
C LYS A 218 5.06 -10.04 13.89
N SER A 219 3.82 -9.88 13.38
CA SER A 219 3.35 -10.62 12.21
C SER A 219 4.25 -10.34 11.00
N ALA A 220 4.59 -9.08 10.75
CA ALA A 220 5.49 -8.71 9.67
C ALA A 220 6.90 -9.29 9.85
N GLU A 221 7.45 -9.24 11.07
CA GLU A 221 8.75 -9.82 11.43
C GLU A 221 8.80 -11.32 11.14
N LEU A 222 7.79 -12.07 11.57
CA LEU A 222 7.69 -13.52 11.38
C LEU A 222 7.55 -13.92 9.90
N ASN A 223 6.97 -13.05 9.07
CA ASN A 223 6.85 -13.27 7.63
C ASN A 223 8.14 -12.95 6.86
N LEU A 224 9.12 -12.28 7.49
CA LEU A 224 10.29 -11.78 6.80
C LEU A 224 11.38 -12.84 6.61
N ALA A 225 11.71 -13.58 7.67
CA ALA A 225 12.68 -14.67 7.64
C ALA A 225 12.53 -15.58 8.86
N LYS A 226 13.04 -16.82 8.77
CA LYS A 226 13.04 -17.76 9.91
C LYS A 226 14.21 -17.50 10.85
N GLY A 227 13.97 -17.57 12.17
CA GLY A 227 15.02 -17.49 13.19
C GLY A 227 15.64 -16.10 13.33
N ASN A 228 16.95 -16.01 13.60
CA ASN A 228 17.62 -14.73 13.89
C ASN A 228 17.71 -13.77 12.69
N TRP A 229 17.50 -14.24 11.46
CA TRP A 229 17.50 -13.42 10.25
C TRP A 229 16.38 -12.37 10.25
N GLN A 230 15.26 -12.63 10.95
CA GLN A 230 14.16 -11.66 11.05
C GLN A 230 14.61 -10.37 11.77
N LYS A 231 15.42 -10.51 12.83
CA LYS A 231 15.96 -9.39 13.62
C LYS A 231 16.94 -8.57 12.78
N PHE A 232 17.77 -9.24 11.97
CA PHE A 232 18.71 -8.57 11.06
C PHE A 232 17.97 -7.69 10.04
N TRP A 233 16.94 -8.21 9.38
CA TRP A 233 16.19 -7.43 8.40
C TRP A 233 15.35 -6.31 9.04
N ALA A 234 14.74 -6.57 10.20
CA ALA A 234 14.02 -5.54 10.96
C ALA A 234 14.96 -4.41 11.40
N ALA A 235 16.15 -4.74 11.92
CA ALA A 235 17.17 -3.76 12.28
C ALA A 235 17.66 -2.98 11.05
N SER A 236 17.85 -3.65 9.92
CA SER A 236 18.24 -3.02 8.64
C SER A 236 17.20 -2.04 8.14
N LEU A 237 15.90 -2.37 8.25
CA LEU A 237 14.79 -1.48 7.89
C LEU A 237 14.76 -0.23 8.78
N ILE A 238 14.92 -0.40 10.10
CA ILE A 238 14.92 0.70 11.06
C ILE A 238 16.14 1.61 10.82
N LEU A 239 17.32 1.03 10.64
CA LEU A 239 18.55 1.75 10.35
C LEU A 239 18.44 2.53 9.02
N GLY A 240 17.94 1.90 7.96
CA GLY A 240 17.71 2.56 6.67
C GLY A 240 16.72 3.71 6.78
N THR A 241 15.64 3.53 7.55
CA THR A 241 14.66 4.59 7.81
C THR A 241 15.29 5.74 8.61
N ALA A 242 16.08 5.45 9.63
CA ALA A 242 16.79 6.45 10.42
C ALA A 242 17.79 7.25 9.56
N ILE A 243 18.51 6.59 8.64
CA ILE A 243 19.43 7.26 7.72
C ILE A 243 18.69 8.23 6.80
N VAL A 244 17.54 7.83 6.25
CA VAL A 244 16.70 8.71 5.40
C VAL A 244 16.21 9.93 6.18
N VAL A 245 15.75 9.76 7.42
CA VAL A 245 15.21 10.86 8.23
C VAL A 245 16.30 11.82 8.72
N LEU A 246 17.44 11.29 9.17
CA LEU A 246 18.50 12.06 9.82
C LEU A 246 19.49 12.66 8.81
N PHE A 247 19.93 11.88 7.83
CA PHE A 247 21.04 12.27 6.95
C PHE A 247 20.59 12.57 5.51
N GLN A 248 19.55 11.89 5.00
CA GLN A 248 19.14 11.99 3.60
C GLN A 248 17.69 12.45 3.41
N ARG A 249 17.36 13.63 3.96
CA ARG A 249 16.01 14.23 3.90
C ARG A 249 15.43 14.37 2.48
N ARG A 250 16.26 14.33 1.44
CA ARG A 250 15.80 14.32 0.04
C ARG A 250 15.04 13.04 -0.34
N LEU A 251 15.30 11.92 0.34
CA LEU A 251 14.64 10.63 0.10
C LEU A 251 13.36 10.46 0.94
N TRP A 252 12.84 11.54 1.53
CA TRP A 252 11.61 11.51 2.32
C TRP A 252 10.39 10.83 1.64
N PRO A 253 10.22 10.80 0.29
CA PRO A 253 9.09 10.08 -0.30
C PRO A 253 9.12 8.57 -0.04
N LEU A 254 10.29 7.99 0.27
CA LEU A 254 10.39 6.60 0.69
C LEU A 254 9.66 6.32 2.01
N LEU A 255 9.45 7.34 2.85
CA LEU A 255 8.70 7.20 4.11
C LEU A 255 7.25 6.80 3.86
N PHE A 256 6.70 7.05 2.67
CA PHE A 256 5.36 6.56 2.32
C PHE A 256 5.28 5.03 2.21
N LEU A 257 6.40 4.32 2.11
CA LEU A 257 6.41 2.84 2.23
C LEU A 257 5.92 2.39 3.61
N TRP A 258 5.99 3.23 4.64
CA TRP A 258 5.45 2.94 5.97
C TRP A 258 3.94 3.13 6.10
N VAL A 259 3.24 3.70 5.10
CA VAL A 259 1.78 3.97 5.15
C VAL A 259 0.89 2.76 5.48
N PRO A 260 1.20 1.53 5.04
CA PRO A 260 0.43 0.36 5.47
C PRO A 260 0.44 0.18 6.99
N LEU A 261 1.54 0.45 7.68
CA LEU A 261 1.67 0.22 9.11
C LEU A 261 0.61 0.97 9.96
N PRO A 262 0.47 2.32 9.88
CA PRO A 262 -0.55 3.03 10.64
C PRO A 262 -1.97 2.63 10.20
N PHE A 263 -2.17 2.30 8.92
CA PHE A 263 -3.46 1.81 8.44
C PHE A 263 -3.85 0.49 9.11
N TYR A 264 -2.97 -0.51 9.11
CA TYR A 264 -3.24 -1.82 9.71
C TYR A 264 -3.33 -1.72 11.24
N MET A 265 -2.51 -0.88 11.88
CA MET A 265 -2.67 -0.57 13.31
C MET A 265 -4.06 -0.04 13.64
N TYR A 266 -4.54 0.93 12.88
CA TYR A 266 -5.87 1.51 13.07
C TYR A 266 -6.98 0.48 12.77
N SER A 267 -6.83 -0.30 11.69
CA SER A 267 -7.79 -1.34 11.32
C SER A 267 -7.93 -2.44 12.38
N ILE A 268 -6.83 -2.84 13.03
CA ILE A 268 -6.85 -3.82 14.12
C ILE A 268 -7.44 -3.18 15.39
N ALA A 269 -7.08 -1.93 15.70
CA ALA A 269 -7.59 -1.24 16.88
C ALA A 269 -9.10 -0.98 16.82
N CYS A 270 -9.64 -0.77 15.61
CA CYS A 270 -11.06 -0.57 15.36
C CYS A 270 -11.84 -1.86 15.04
N SER A 271 -11.28 -3.05 15.30
CA SER A 271 -11.97 -4.34 15.08
C SER A 271 -12.50 -4.52 13.66
N ARG A 272 -11.65 -4.23 12.66
CA ARG A 272 -11.97 -4.41 11.23
C ARG A 272 -11.19 -5.55 10.59
N ARG A 273 -10.16 -6.09 11.25
CA ARG A 273 -9.39 -7.27 10.78
C ARG A 273 -8.85 -8.04 11.98
N LEU A 274 -9.15 -9.34 12.04
CA LEU A 274 -8.60 -10.27 13.03
C LEU A 274 -7.25 -10.81 12.56
N LEU A 275 -6.22 -10.64 13.39
CA LEU A 275 -4.88 -11.20 13.18
C LEU A 275 -4.56 -12.15 14.34
N TYR A 276 -4.75 -13.44 14.10
CA TYR A 276 -4.48 -14.47 15.11
C TYR A 276 -2.99 -14.76 15.17
N LEU A 277 -2.33 -14.22 16.20
CA LEU A 277 -0.98 -14.64 16.60
C LEU A 277 -1.06 -15.39 17.93
N PRO A 278 -0.43 -16.57 18.07
CA PRO A 278 -0.34 -17.24 19.34
C PRO A 278 0.43 -16.36 20.34
N ARG A 279 -0.08 -16.26 21.59
CA ARG A 279 0.46 -15.36 22.64
C ARG A 279 1.94 -15.60 22.93
N SER A 280 2.45 -16.82 22.75
CA SER A 280 3.86 -17.16 22.96
C SER A 280 4.80 -16.30 22.10
N LEU A 281 4.41 -15.98 20.86
CA LEU A 281 5.25 -15.23 19.92
C LEU A 281 5.30 -13.73 20.20
N LEU A 282 4.53 -13.20 21.16
CA LEU A 282 4.49 -11.77 21.47
C LEU A 282 5.32 -11.39 22.69
N MET A 283 5.83 -12.39 23.44
CA MET A 283 6.66 -12.18 24.62
C MET A 283 8.17 -12.26 24.33
N ASP A 284 8.54 -12.61 23.09
CA ASP A 284 9.92 -12.69 22.58
C ASP A 284 10.29 -11.51 21.65
#